data_AF-A0A8T5T6W6-F1
#
_entry.id   AF-A0A8T5T6W6-F1
#
_cell.length_a   1.000
_cell.length_b   1.000
_cell.length_c   1.000
_cell.angle_alpha   90.00
_cell.angle_beta   90.00
_cell.angle_gamma   90.00
#
_symmetry.space_group_name_H-M   'P 1'
#
loop_
_entity.id
_entity.type
_entity.pdbx_description
1 polymer ?
#
loop_
_entity_poly.entity_id
_entity_poly.type
_entity_poly.pdbx_seq_one_letter_code
_entity_poly.pdbx_strand_id
1 'polypeptide(L)'
;MLIHEVGILIESIPVICRKYTKREDPVGITSKSALISSLINFAENLISPLEYFESNNYNIIFKKKKGNNELEADFFIYIVTKKIKNFEKKWKKKMMILLEDILNKFYSKYNIKDYYEVSIFSDFNKIIDNLINNL
;
A
#
# COMPACT_ATOMS: atom_id res chain seq x y z
N MET A 1 13.42 3.90 11.74
CA MET A 1 13.11 3.04 10.57
C MET A 1 12.67 3.92 9.41
N LEU A 2 13.06 3.59 8.18
CA LEU A 2 12.77 4.42 6.99
C LEU A 2 11.34 4.24 6.47
N ILE A 3 10.84 3.01 6.54
CA ILE A 3 9.44 2.67 6.27
C ILE A 3 8.65 2.89 7.56
N HIS A 4 7.56 3.63 7.46
CA HIS A 4 6.66 3.95 8.57
C HIS A 4 5.43 3.05 8.57
N GLU A 5 4.91 2.72 7.39
CA GLU A 5 3.67 2.00 7.22
C GLU A 5 3.64 1.31 5.85
N VAL A 6 3.04 0.12 5.81
CA VAL A 6 2.63 -0.57 4.58
C VAL A 6 1.18 -0.94 4.70
N GLY A 7 0.39 -0.69 3.66
CA GLY A 7 -1.00 -1.10 3.63
C GLY A 7 -1.43 -1.68 2.30
N ILE A 8 -2.46 -2.51 2.37
CA ILE A 8 -3.18 -3.06 1.22
C ILE A 8 -4.65 -2.70 1.40
N LEU A 9 -5.23 -2.10 0.37
CA LEU A 9 -6.63 -1.71 0.28
C LEU A 9 -7.30 -2.45 -0.87
N ILE A 10 -8.55 -2.86 -0.68
CA ILE A 10 -9.42 -3.40 -1.73
C ILE A 10 -10.65 -2.51 -1.77
N GLU A 11 -10.94 -1.84 -2.90
CA GLU A 11 -12.04 -0.87 -3.01
C GLU A 11 -12.06 0.18 -1.88
N SER A 12 -10.87 0.62 -1.43
CA SER A 12 -10.68 1.54 -0.29
C SER A 12 -10.88 0.93 1.11
N ILE A 13 -11.25 -0.35 1.21
CA ILE A 13 -11.32 -1.08 2.47
C ILE A 13 -9.90 -1.51 2.86
N PRO A 14 -9.39 -1.11 4.03
CA PRO A 14 -8.10 -1.58 4.50
C PRO A 14 -8.17 -3.05 4.89
N VAL A 15 -7.46 -3.90 4.13
CA VAL A 15 -7.29 -5.31 4.48
C VAL A 15 -6.00 -5.56 5.25
N ILE A 16 -4.97 -4.74 5.00
CA ILE A 16 -3.71 -4.75 5.74
C ILE A 16 -3.27 -3.33 6.05
N CYS A 17 -2.79 -3.12 7.28
CA CYS A 17 -2.10 -1.90 7.68
C CYS A 17 -1.05 -2.24 8.73
N ARG A 18 0.17 -2.46 8.26
CA ARG A 18 1.31 -2.76 9.09
C ARG A 18 2.08 -1.48 9.38
N LYS A 19 2.05 -1.03 10.64
CA LYS A 19 2.78 0.15 11.12
C LYS A 19 4.08 -0.27 11.78
N TYR A 20 5.15 0.45 11.44
CA TYR A 20 6.51 0.21 11.96
C TYR A 20 6.99 1.34 12.88
N THR A 21 6.21 2.40 13.00
CA THR A 21 6.47 3.48 13.95
C THR A 21 5.31 3.62 14.91
N LYS A 22 5.65 3.77 16.20
CA LYS A 22 4.68 4.06 17.27
C LYS A 22 4.26 5.52 17.18
N ARG A 23 3.41 5.84 16.20
CA ARG A 23 2.72 7.13 16.15
C ARG A 23 1.24 6.87 16.33
N GLU A 24 0.63 7.61 17.24
CA GLU A 24 -0.83 7.65 17.31
C GLU A 24 -1.37 8.16 15.97
N ASP A 25 -2.39 7.48 15.47
CA ASP A 25 -3.02 7.79 14.19
C ASP A 25 -4.40 8.38 14.50
N PRO A 26 -4.50 9.71 14.64
CA PRO A 26 -5.72 10.36 15.15
C PRO A 26 -6.91 10.22 14.19
N VAL A 27 -6.66 9.85 12.93
CA VAL A 27 -7.66 9.81 11.85
C VAL A 27 -8.31 8.42 11.72
N GLY A 28 -7.71 7.38 12.31
CA GLY A 28 -8.16 6.00 12.17
C GLY A 28 -7.87 5.42 10.77
N ILE A 29 -7.72 4.10 10.70
CA ILE A 29 -7.32 3.40 9.48
C ILE A 29 -8.34 3.52 8.35
N THR A 30 -9.64 3.44 8.66
CA THR A 30 -10.72 3.48 7.67
C THR A 30 -10.78 4.82 6.97
N SER A 31 -10.81 5.93 7.73
CA SER A 31 -10.85 7.29 7.18
C SER A 31 -9.61 7.60 6.35
N LYS A 32 -8.43 7.17 6.81
CA LYS A 32 -7.17 7.30 6.06
C LYS A 32 -7.23 6.54 4.74
N SER A 33 -7.73 5.30 4.75
CA SER A 33 -7.82 4.45 3.56
C SER A 33 -8.79 5.04 2.53
N ALA A 34 -9.96 5.52 2.98
CA ALA A 34 -10.93 6.21 2.14
C ALA A 34 -10.33 7.47 1.50
N LEU A 35 -9.60 8.28 2.27
CA LEU A 35 -8.94 9.47 1.75
C LEU A 35 -7.86 9.13 0.71
N ILE A 36 -6.97 8.17 1.03
CA ILE A 36 -5.90 7.75 0.12
C ILE A 36 -6.49 7.25 -1.20
N SER A 37 -7.48 6.35 -1.16
CA SER A 37 -8.10 5.83 -2.38
C SER A 37 -8.83 6.92 -3.17
N SER A 38 -9.51 7.86 -2.49
CA SER A 38 -10.16 8.98 -3.16
C SER A 38 -9.15 9.87 -3.90
N LEU A 39 -8.03 10.19 -3.25
CA LEU A 39 -6.97 11.00 -3.84
C LEU A 39 -6.31 10.28 -5.02
N ILE A 40 -6.00 8.98 -4.89
CA ILE A 40 -5.41 8.21 -5.98
C ILE A 40 -6.38 8.14 -7.16
N ASN A 41 -7.65 7.79 -6.92
CA ASN A 41 -8.66 7.70 -7.98
C ASN A 41 -8.88 9.05 -8.68
N PHE A 42 -8.95 10.14 -7.92
CA PHE A 42 -9.05 11.49 -8.48
C PHE A 42 -7.84 11.82 -9.36
N ALA A 43 -6.63 11.60 -8.86
CA ALA A 43 -5.41 11.94 -9.59
C ALA A 43 -5.18 11.03 -10.80
N GLU A 44 -5.50 9.74 -10.72
CA GLU A 44 -5.45 8.83 -11.89
C GLU A 44 -6.42 9.26 -13.00
N ASN A 45 -7.57 9.83 -12.68
CA ASN A 45 -8.48 10.37 -13.71
C ASN A 45 -7.93 11.61 -14.44
N LEU A 46 -6.90 12.27 -13.90
CA LEU A 46 -6.36 13.52 -14.43
C LEU A 46 -4.96 13.37 -15.04
N ILE A 47 -4.07 12.60 -14.40
CA ILE A 47 -2.63 12.62 -14.66
C ILE A 47 -1.99 11.21 -14.70
N SER A 48 -2.78 10.16 -14.96
CA SER A 48 -2.31 8.77 -15.00
C SER A 48 -1.01 8.57 -15.81
N PRO A 49 -0.05 7.74 -15.34
CA PRO A 49 -0.06 6.97 -14.10
C PRO A 49 0.47 7.76 -12.90
N LEU A 50 -0.17 7.56 -11.76
CA LEU A 50 0.23 8.16 -10.50
C LEU A 50 1.06 7.14 -9.69
N GLU A 51 2.28 7.52 -9.33
CA GLU A 51 3.22 6.58 -8.68
C GLU A 51 3.48 6.90 -7.20
N TYR A 52 3.37 8.17 -6.80
CA TYR A 52 3.59 8.59 -5.43
C TYR A 52 3.00 9.98 -5.13
N PHE A 53 2.73 10.22 -3.85
CA PHE A 53 2.52 11.55 -3.27
C PHE A 53 3.75 11.91 -2.42
N GLU A 54 4.14 13.18 -2.48
CA GLU A 54 5.24 13.72 -1.71
C GLU A 54 4.75 14.87 -0.82
N SER A 55 5.23 14.88 0.42
CA SER A 55 5.07 15.98 1.37
C SER A 55 6.43 16.47 1.85
N ASN A 56 6.45 17.46 2.75
CA ASN A 56 7.70 17.96 3.34
C ASN A 56 8.46 16.89 4.14
N ASN A 57 7.77 15.90 4.71
CA ASN A 57 8.38 14.95 5.65
C ASN A 57 8.25 13.49 5.23
N TYR A 58 7.34 13.16 4.32
CA TYR A 58 7.00 11.79 3.95
C TYR A 58 6.68 11.65 2.48
N ASN A 59 6.93 10.45 1.97
CA ASN A 59 6.47 10.01 0.65
C ASN A 59 5.52 8.83 0.82
N ILE A 60 4.40 8.86 0.10
CA ILE A 60 3.46 7.75 -0.02
C ILE A 60 3.61 7.21 -1.43
N ILE A 61 4.15 6.00 -1.55
CA ILE A 61 4.37 5.34 -2.84
C ILE A 61 3.31 4.27 -2.96
N PHE A 62 2.71 4.13 -4.12
CA PHE A 62 1.62 3.17 -4.29
C PHE A 62 1.66 2.50 -5.64
N LYS A 63 0.94 1.38 -5.69
CA LYS A 63 0.68 0.65 -6.91
C LYS A 63 -0.76 0.20 -6.92
N LYS A 64 -1.42 0.45 -8.04
CA LYS A 64 -2.77 -0.04 -8.34
C LYS A 64 -2.67 -1.31 -9.18
N LYS A 65 -3.51 -2.30 -8.89
CA LYS A 65 -3.73 -3.48 -9.73
C LYS A 65 -5.22 -3.80 -9.74
N LYS A 66 -5.75 -4.08 -10.93
CA LYS A 66 -7.10 -4.63 -11.06
C LYS A 66 -7.10 -6.10 -10.65
N GLY A 67 -8.13 -6.51 -9.91
CA GLY A 67 -8.42 -7.91 -9.65
C GLY A 67 -8.63 -8.72 -10.93
N ASN A 68 -8.69 -10.04 -10.76
CA ASN A 68 -8.99 -10.97 -11.84
C ASN A 68 -10.50 -11.00 -12.10
N ASN A 69 -10.94 -11.77 -13.11
CA ASN A 69 -12.35 -11.86 -13.50
C ASN A 69 -13.29 -12.37 -12.39
N GLU A 70 -12.76 -13.03 -11.34
CA GLU A 70 -13.56 -13.50 -10.20
C GLU A 70 -13.86 -12.37 -9.19
N LEU A 71 -13.00 -11.36 -9.16
CA LEU A 71 -13.13 -10.21 -8.28
C LEU A 71 -12.75 -8.94 -9.04
N GLU A 72 -13.76 -8.26 -9.61
CA GLU A 72 -13.61 -6.97 -10.28
C GLU A 72 -13.40 -5.83 -9.27
N ALA A 73 -12.39 -5.97 -8.41
CA ALA A 73 -12.02 -4.99 -7.40
C ALA A 73 -10.66 -4.38 -7.69
N ASP A 74 -10.51 -3.09 -7.43
CA ASP A 74 -9.23 -2.39 -7.46
C ASP A 74 -8.46 -2.64 -6.16
N PHE A 75 -7.22 -3.10 -6.32
CA PHE A 75 -6.26 -3.30 -5.25
C PHE A 75 -5.26 -2.16 -5.25
N PHE A 76 -5.10 -1.55 -4.07
CA PHE A 76 -4.07 -0.55 -3.84
C PHE A 76 -3.14 -1.05 -2.77
N ILE A 77 -1.86 -1.11 -3.10
CA ILE A 77 -0.81 -1.25 -2.10
C ILE A 77 -0.08 0.08 -1.95
N TYR A 78 0.23 0.46 -0.72
CA TYR A 78 1.01 1.66 -0.45
C TYR A 78 2.08 1.44 0.61
N ILE A 79 3.14 2.23 0.52
CA ILE A 79 4.19 2.35 1.53
C ILE A 79 4.38 3.81 1.88
N VAL A 80 4.35 4.12 3.17
CA VAL A 80 4.72 5.42 3.71
C VAL A 80 6.17 5.37 4.15
N THR A 81 7.00 6.27 3.63
CA THR A 81 8.42 6.40 3.99
C THR A 81 8.74 7.80 4.49
N LYS A 82 9.75 7.94 5.35
CA LYS A 82 10.31 9.25 5.66
C LYS A 82 10.93 9.83 4.38
N LYS A 83 10.73 11.13 4.13
CA LYS A 83 11.35 11.80 3.00
C LYS A 83 12.87 11.72 3.12
N ILE A 84 13.50 11.24 2.06
CA ILE A 84 14.95 11.23 1.88
C ILE A 84 15.28 12.42 0.97
N LYS A 85 16.28 13.23 1.32
CA LYS A 85 16.78 14.30 0.44
C LYS A 85 17.21 13.66 -0.88
N ASN A 86 16.73 14.21 -2.00
CA ASN A 86 16.79 13.58 -3.32
C ASN A 86 16.17 12.19 -3.27
N PHE A 87 14.85 12.07 -3.42
CA PHE A 87 14.20 10.77 -3.54
C PHE A 87 14.74 10.08 -4.80
N GLU A 88 15.87 9.40 -4.65
CA GLU A 88 16.69 8.98 -5.77
C GLU A 88 15.86 8.03 -6.61
N LYS A 89 15.97 8.16 -7.94
CA LYS A 89 15.33 7.27 -8.91
C LYS A 89 15.54 5.79 -8.54
N LYS A 90 16.69 5.46 -7.93
CA LYS A 90 17.03 4.14 -7.41
C LYS A 90 16.14 3.70 -6.24
N TRP A 91 15.92 4.56 -5.25
CA TRP A 91 15.07 4.26 -4.10
C TRP A 91 13.61 4.08 -4.51
N LYS A 92 13.09 4.99 -5.35
CA LYS A 92 11.76 4.85 -5.95
C LYS A 92 11.60 3.50 -6.65
N LYS A 93 12.54 3.15 -7.53
CA LYS A 93 12.52 1.87 -8.25
C LYS A 93 12.52 0.68 -7.28
N LYS A 94 13.33 0.72 -6.21
CA LYS A 94 13.37 -0.33 -5.19
C LYS A 94 12.03 -0.49 -4.47
N MET A 95 11.38 0.62 -4.09
CA MET A 95 10.06 0.59 -3.46
C MET A 95 8.99 0.06 -4.42
N MET A 96 9.03 0.43 -5.70
CA MET A 96 8.09 -0.09 -6.70
C MET A 96 8.22 -1.60 -6.91
N ILE A 97 9.45 -2.13 -6.90
CA ILE A 97 9.70 -3.58 -6.98
C ILE A 97 9.15 -4.26 -5.72
N LEU A 98 9.42 -3.71 -4.54
CA LEU A 98 8.88 -4.25 -3.29
C LEU A 98 7.35 -4.28 -3.27
N LEU A 99 6.70 -3.20 -3.71
CA LEU A 99 5.25 -3.11 -3.80
C LEU A 99 4.69 -4.20 -4.73
N GLU A 100 5.33 -4.40 -5.88
CA GLU A 100 4.95 -5.45 -6.82
C GLU A 100 5.09 -6.85 -6.21
N ASP A 101 6.20 -7.12 -5.51
CA ASP A 101 6.46 -8.41 -4.87
C ASP A 101 5.45 -8.70 -3.76
N ILE A 102 5.14 -7.71 -2.90
CA ILE A 102 4.15 -7.86 -1.84
C ILE A 102 2.78 -8.15 -2.46
N LEU A 103 2.38 -7.37 -3.46
CA LEU A 103 1.08 -7.50 -4.09
C LEU A 103 0.93 -8.86 -4.80
N ASN A 104 1.93 -9.30 -5.56
CA ASN A 104 1.89 -10.61 -6.22
C ASN A 104 1.84 -11.77 -5.22
N LYS A 105 2.57 -11.68 -4.10
CA LYS A 105 2.48 -12.66 -3.00
C LYS A 105 1.12 -12.63 -2.29
N PHE A 106 0.51 -11.46 -2.18
CA PHE A 106 -0.81 -11.32 -1.56
C PHE A 106 -1.87 -12.03 -2.41
N TYR A 107 -1.89 -11.75 -3.73
CA TYR A 107 -2.79 -12.41 -4.66
C TYR A 107 -2.61 -13.92 -4.72
N SER A 108 -1.37 -14.40 -4.80
CA SER A 108 -1.10 -15.83 -4.93
C SER A 108 -1.48 -16.62 -3.67
N LYS A 109 -1.44 -15.97 -2.50
CA LYS A 109 -1.76 -16.63 -1.24
C LYS A 109 -3.26 -16.76 -0.99
N TYR A 110 -4.05 -15.72 -1.29
CA TYR A 110 -5.45 -15.66 -0.84
C TYR A 110 -6.48 -15.96 -1.92
N ASN A 111 -6.10 -16.06 -3.20
CA ASN A 111 -7.02 -16.28 -4.34
C ASN A 111 -8.40 -15.65 -4.12
N ILE A 112 -8.39 -14.32 -3.96
CA ILE A 112 -9.43 -13.56 -3.26
C ILE A 112 -10.73 -13.59 -4.06
N LYS A 113 -11.75 -14.23 -3.50
CA LYS A 113 -13.13 -14.26 -4.04
C LYS A 113 -14.06 -13.29 -3.31
N ASP A 114 -13.74 -12.99 -2.06
CA ASP A 114 -14.36 -11.94 -1.25
C ASP A 114 -13.32 -11.37 -0.26
N TYR A 115 -13.63 -10.21 0.31
CA TYR A 115 -12.74 -9.48 1.22
C TYR A 115 -13.48 -8.89 2.42
N TYR A 116 -14.65 -9.44 2.74
CA TYR A 116 -15.47 -8.98 3.87
C TYR A 116 -14.86 -9.38 5.21
N GLU A 117 -14.22 -10.55 5.29
CA GLU A 117 -13.56 -11.02 6.49
C GLU A 117 -12.07 -10.63 6.51
N VAL A 118 -11.77 -9.42 6.98
CA VAL A 118 -10.40 -8.87 6.98
C VAL A 118 -9.41 -9.70 7.83
N SER A 119 -9.89 -10.42 8.85
CA SER A 119 -9.05 -11.25 9.74
C SER A 119 -8.26 -12.33 9.00
N ILE A 120 -8.77 -12.83 7.88
CA ILE A 120 -8.12 -13.90 7.10
C ILE A 120 -6.76 -13.44 6.53
N PHE A 121 -6.56 -12.13 6.39
CA PHE A 121 -5.33 -11.56 5.86
C PHE A 121 -4.27 -11.32 6.93
N SER A 122 -4.62 -11.44 8.22
CA SER A 122 -3.77 -10.99 9.34
C SER A 122 -2.39 -11.64 9.40
N ASP A 123 -2.27 -12.90 8.97
CA ASP A 123 -1.00 -13.62 8.94
C ASP A 123 -0.06 -13.16 7.82
N PHE A 124 -0.57 -12.41 6.83
CA PHE A 124 0.24 -11.76 5.80
C PHE A 124 1.19 -10.70 6.36
N ASN A 125 0.90 -10.12 7.52
CA ASN A 125 1.80 -9.17 8.18
C ASN A 125 3.21 -9.73 8.37
N LYS A 126 3.36 -11.03 8.65
CA LYS A 126 4.68 -11.68 8.77
C LYS A 126 5.44 -11.72 7.43
N ILE A 127 4.73 -11.89 6.33
CA ILE A 127 5.32 -11.88 4.98
C ILE A 127 5.82 -10.47 4.65
N ILE A 128 5.02 -9.45 4.95
CA ILE A 128 5.41 -8.04 4.77
C ILE A 128 6.65 -7.74 5.62
N ASP A 129 6.65 -8.12 6.91
CA ASP A 129 7.79 -7.90 7.81
C ASP A 129 9.09 -8.53 7.25
N ASN A 130 9.01 -9.77 6.75
CA ASN A 130 10.16 -10.46 6.15
C ASN A 130 10.67 -9.76 4.88
N LEU A 131 9.77 -9.30 4.01
CA LEU A 131 10.15 -8.59 2.79
C LEU A 131 10.81 -7.26 3.13
N ILE A 132 10.27 -6.53 4.11
CA ILE A 132 10.82 -5.25 4.57
C ILE A 132 12.21 -5.39 5.19
N ASN A 133 12.43 -6.43 5.99
CA ASN A 133 13.72 -6.66 6.64
C ASN A 133 14.84 -7.00 5.63
N ASN A 134 14.48 -7.41 4.41
CA ASN A 134 15.43 -7.72 3.33
C ASN A 134 15.73 -6.52 2.41
N LEU A 135 15.20 -5.32 2.70
CA LEU A 135 15.58 -4.07 1.98
C LEU A 135 16.81 -3.42 2.59
#